data_AF-A0A4R5C211-F1
#
_entry.id   AF-A0A4R5C211-F1
#
_cell.length_a   1.000
_cell.length_b   1.000
_cell.length_c   1.000
_cell.angle_alpha   90.00
_cell.angle_beta   90.00
_cell.angle_gamma   90.00
#
_symmetry.space_group_name_H-M   'P 1'
#
loop_
_entity.id
_entity.type
_entity.pdbx_description
1 polymer ?
#
loop_
_entity_poly.entity_id
_entity_poly.type
_entity_poly.pdbx_seq_one_letter_code
_entity_poly.pdbx_strand_id
1 'polypeptide(L)'
;MTGPTRYLDRAQIGALFGVSAQAVAKWQERSDDFPEPDGVLGDRELPGWLPSRVDEIRAWHKARPGQGAKGTRKPGSGRRRQPE
;
A
#
# COMPACT_ATOMS: atom_id res chain seq x y z
N MET A 1 -8.64 -18.88 20.37
CA MET A 1 -7.93 -19.90 19.58
C MET A 1 -7.23 -19.17 18.45
N THR A 2 -6.03 -18.62 18.70
CA THR A 2 -5.25 -17.94 17.67
C THR A 2 -4.63 -19.03 16.81
N GLY A 3 -5.08 -19.17 15.55
CA GLY A 3 -4.55 -20.16 14.62
C GLY A 3 -3.03 -20.00 14.41
N PRO A 4 -2.36 -20.96 13.77
CA PRO A 4 -0.92 -20.91 13.56
C PRO A 4 -0.54 -19.56 12.96
N THR A 5 0.34 -18.82 13.65
CA THR A 5 0.85 -17.52 13.22
C THR A 5 1.60 -17.71 11.92
N ARG A 6 0.87 -17.63 10.81
CA ARG A 6 1.41 -17.78 9.47
C ARG A 6 1.79 -16.41 8.99
N TYR A 7 3.09 -16.16 8.95
CA TYR A 7 3.63 -14.96 8.35
C TYR A 7 3.25 -14.90 6.87
N LEU A 8 3.04 -13.69 6.38
CA LEU A 8 2.61 -13.39 5.03
C LEU A 8 3.77 -12.74 4.29
N ASP A 9 4.14 -13.31 3.14
CA ASP A 9 5.13 -12.72 2.25
C ASP A 9 4.52 -11.59 1.39
N ARG A 10 5.36 -10.85 0.67
CA ARG A 10 4.94 -9.76 -0.24
C ARG A 10 3.88 -10.18 -1.26
N ALA A 11 3.91 -11.40 -1.76
CA ALA A 11 2.93 -11.89 -2.73
C ALA A 11 1.59 -12.20 -2.06
N GLN A 12 1.61 -12.75 -0.84
CA GLN A 12 0.39 -12.92 -0.04
C GLN A 12 -0.22 -11.58 0.39
N ILE A 13 0.60 -10.64 0.86
CA ILE A 13 0.17 -9.26 1.12
C ILE A 13 -0.43 -8.67 -0.15
N GLY A 14 0.28 -8.76 -1.27
CA GLY A 14 -0.21 -8.29 -2.57
C GLY A 14 -1.57 -8.88 -2.92
N ALA A 15 -1.74 -10.20 -2.81
CA ALA A 15 -3.00 -10.89 -3.08
C ALA A 15 -4.14 -10.41 -2.18
N LEU A 16 -3.89 -10.16 -0.89
CA LEU A 16 -4.87 -9.62 0.05
C LEU A 16 -5.34 -8.22 -0.32
N PHE A 17 -4.43 -7.39 -0.86
CA PHE A 17 -4.71 -6.03 -1.29
C PHE A 17 -5.14 -5.92 -2.76
N GLY A 18 -5.13 -7.03 -3.52
CA GLY A 18 -5.39 -7.03 -4.96
C GLY A 18 -4.30 -6.36 -5.79
N VAL A 19 -3.06 -6.32 -5.28
CA VAL A 19 -1.89 -5.71 -5.94
C VAL A 19 -0.77 -6.74 -6.14
N SER A 20 0.17 -6.45 -7.04
CA SER A 20 1.33 -7.33 -7.26
C SER A 20 2.36 -7.23 -6.13
N ALA A 21 3.14 -8.28 -5.89
CA ALA A 21 4.24 -8.27 -4.91
C ALA A 21 5.26 -7.12 -5.15
N GLN A 22 5.49 -6.76 -6.41
CA GLN A 22 6.31 -5.59 -6.79
C GLN A 22 5.70 -4.26 -6.34
N ALA A 23 4.37 -4.15 -6.28
CA ALA A 23 3.70 -2.95 -5.78
C ALA A 23 3.97 -2.77 -4.28
N VAL A 24 3.95 -3.87 -3.52
CA VAL A 24 4.31 -3.89 -2.10
C VAL A 24 5.79 -3.53 -1.90
N ALA A 25 6.70 -4.05 -2.73
CA ALA A 25 8.10 -3.63 -2.72
C ALA A 25 8.25 -2.12 -2.96
N LYS A 26 7.53 -1.57 -3.95
CA LYS A 26 7.50 -0.12 -4.19
C LYS A 26 6.90 0.66 -3.03
N TRP A 27 5.98 0.07 -2.25
CA TRP A 27 5.45 0.73 -1.05
C TRP A 27 6.52 0.84 0.02
N GLN A 28 7.30 -0.20 0.27
CA GLN A 28 8.49 -0.13 1.14
C GLN A 28 9.47 0.94 0.65
N GLU A 29 9.80 0.95 -0.64
CA GLU A 29 10.80 1.89 -1.19
C GLU A 29 10.31 3.35 -1.23
N ARG A 30 9.02 3.59 -1.41
CA ARG A 30 8.42 4.93 -1.55
C ARG A 30 7.91 5.50 -0.24
N SER A 31 7.80 4.70 0.81
CA SER A 31 7.18 5.12 2.06
C SER A 31 7.91 4.53 3.25
N ASP A 32 8.67 5.39 3.92
CA ASP A 32 9.25 5.15 5.25
C ASP A 32 8.19 4.82 6.31
N ASP A 33 6.96 5.27 6.12
CA ASP A 33 5.82 4.97 7.02
C ASP A 33 5.23 3.57 6.78
N PHE A 34 5.72 2.82 5.77
CA PHE A 34 5.27 1.46 5.53
C PHE A 34 5.81 0.53 6.63
N PRO A 35 4.96 -0.28 7.29
CA PRO A 35 5.39 -1.07 8.44
C PRO A 35 6.49 -2.07 8.08
N GLU A 36 7.49 -2.11 8.94
CA GLU A 36 8.62 -3.01 8.82
C GLU A 36 8.17 -4.48 8.86
N PRO A 37 8.86 -5.38 8.14
CA PRO A 37 8.60 -6.80 8.23
C PRO A 37 8.98 -7.33 9.62
N ASP A 38 8.09 -8.08 10.25
CA ASP A 38 8.33 -8.71 11.56
C ASP A 38 9.39 -9.81 11.49
N GLY A 39 9.66 -10.33 10.30
CA GLY A 39 10.69 -11.33 10.10
C GLY A 39 10.92 -11.62 8.62
N VAL A 40 11.65 -12.70 8.38
CA VAL A 40 12.01 -13.15 7.05
C VAL A 40 11.44 -14.56 6.84
N LEU A 41 10.57 -14.75 5.84
CA LEU A 41 10.02 -16.05 5.47
C LEU A 41 10.97 -16.83 4.55
N GLY A 42 11.27 -18.04 4.99
CA GLY A 42 11.85 -19.11 4.19
C GLY A 42 13.30 -18.86 3.77
N ASP A 43 13.86 -19.81 3.02
CA ASP A 43 15.23 -19.77 2.48
C ASP A 43 15.50 -18.61 1.51
N ARG A 44 14.44 -17.95 1.04
CA ARG A 44 14.53 -16.94 -0.01
C ARG A 44 14.64 -15.52 0.52
N GLU A 45 14.85 -15.39 1.82
CA GLU A 45 15.03 -14.13 2.54
C GLU A 45 13.92 -13.10 2.26
N LEU A 46 12.67 -13.58 2.09
CA LEU A 46 11.55 -12.70 1.79
C LEU A 46 11.04 -12.03 3.06
N PRO A 47 10.84 -10.71 3.07
CA PRO A 47 10.25 -10.04 4.23
C PRO A 47 8.82 -10.55 4.46
N GLY A 48 8.56 -10.83 5.74
CA GLY A 48 7.35 -11.44 6.24
C GLY A 48 6.66 -10.55 7.25
N TRP A 49 5.36 -10.38 7.06
CA TRP A 49 4.51 -9.63 7.99
C TRP A 49 3.61 -10.57 8.77
N LEU A 50 3.38 -10.24 10.03
CA LEU A 50 2.34 -10.91 10.80
C LEU A 50 0.96 -10.58 10.21
N PRO A 51 0.00 -11.52 10.30
CA PRO A 51 -1.39 -11.24 9.90
C PRO A 51 -1.99 -10.06 10.69
N SER A 52 -1.53 -9.80 11.91
CA SER A 52 -1.92 -8.61 12.68
C SER A 52 -1.42 -7.30 12.05
N ARG A 53 -0.24 -7.29 11.40
CA ARG A 53 0.27 -6.11 10.68
C ARG A 53 -0.51 -5.82 9.39
N VAL A 54 -1.20 -6.81 8.82
CA VAL A 54 -2.07 -6.58 7.65
C VAL A 54 -3.14 -5.54 7.94
N ASP A 55 -3.70 -5.55 9.15
CA ASP A 55 -4.74 -4.59 9.52
C ASP A 55 -4.18 -3.15 9.56
N GLU A 56 -2.95 -2.97 10.07
CA GLU A 56 -2.23 -1.70 10.00
C GLU A 56 -1.89 -1.29 8.57
N ILE A 57 -1.36 -2.20 7.75
CA ILE A 57 -1.09 -1.93 6.33
C ILE A 57 -2.39 -1.53 5.62
N ARG A 58 -3.52 -2.13 6.00
CA ARG A 58 -4.84 -1.81 5.45
C ARG A 58 -5.34 -0.45 5.90
N ALA A 59 -5.15 -0.11 7.17
CA ALA A 59 -5.46 1.22 7.69
C ALA A 59 -4.60 2.29 7.00
N TRP A 60 -3.29 2.05 6.87
CA TRP A 60 -2.36 2.90 6.12
C TRP A 60 -2.77 3.04 4.65
N HIS A 61 -3.08 1.94 3.97
CA HIS A 61 -3.50 1.95 2.56
C HIS A 61 -4.81 2.72 2.37
N LYS A 62 -5.74 2.64 3.33
CA LYS A 62 -7.00 3.40 3.34
C LYS A 62 -6.79 4.87 3.68
N ALA A 63 -5.84 5.19 4.55
CA ALA A 63 -5.46 6.55 4.93
C ALA A 63 -4.61 7.24 3.84
N ARG A 64 -3.99 6.47 2.94
CA ARG A 64 -3.17 6.99 1.86
C ARG A 64 -4.04 7.84 0.91
N PRO A 65 -3.72 9.13 0.71
CA PRO A 65 -4.52 10.04 -0.12
C PRO A 65 -4.38 9.80 -1.65
N GLY A 66 -4.23 8.55 -2.10
CA GLY A 66 -3.72 8.24 -3.45
C GLY A 66 -4.53 7.28 -4.34
N GLN A 67 -5.57 6.59 -3.87
CA GLN A 67 -6.22 5.56 -4.70
C GLN A 67 -7.74 5.71 -4.89
N GLY A 68 -8.30 6.86 -4.51
CA GLY A 68 -9.74 7.16 -4.65
C GLY A 68 -10.11 8.27 -5.65
N ALA A 69 -9.15 9.06 -6.17
CA ALA A 69 -9.47 10.15 -7.08
C ALA A 69 -9.34 9.71 -8.56
N LYS A 70 -10.15 8.74 -9.00
CA LYS A 70 -10.49 8.61 -10.42
C LYS A 70 -11.41 9.80 -10.77
N GLY A 71 -10.81 10.88 -11.27
CA GLY A 71 -11.43 11.80 -12.21
C GLY A 71 -12.65 12.60 -11.75
N THR A 72 -12.41 13.76 -11.13
CA THR A 72 -13.20 14.95 -11.48
C THR A 72 -12.23 16.04 -11.94
N ARG A 73 -12.09 16.09 -13.26
CA ARG A 73 -11.88 17.27 -14.13
C ARG A 73 -11.13 18.44 -13.49
N LYS A 74 -9.99 18.78 -14.11
CA LYS A 74 -9.42 20.13 -14.06
C LYS A 74 -10.56 21.16 -14.07
N PRO A 75 -10.70 22.06 -13.08
CA PRO A 75 -11.24 23.37 -13.40
C PRO A 75 -10.23 23.96 -14.37
N GLY A 76 -10.64 24.14 -15.63
CA GLY A 76 -9.81 24.79 -16.63
C GLY A 76 -9.29 26.10 -16.04
N SER A 77 -7.96 26.26 -16.04
CA SER A 77 -7.32 27.54 -15.81
C SER A 77 -8.06 28.58 -16.62
N GLY A 78 -8.62 29.57 -15.91
CA GLY A 78 -9.41 30.65 -16.47
C GLY A 78 -8.69 31.25 -17.67
N ARG A 79 -9.33 31.14 -18.84
CA ARG A 79 -9.00 31.99 -19.97
C ARG A 79 -9.33 33.42 -19.57
N ARG A 80 -8.28 34.25 -19.49
CA ARG A 80 -8.34 35.70 -19.40
C ARG A 80 -9.48 36.25 -20.25
N ARG A 81 -10.32 37.09 -19.66
CA ARG A 81 -10.91 38.24 -20.34
C ARG A 81 -10.87 39.40 -19.36
N GLN A 82 -9.88 40.27 -19.52
CA GLN A 82 -10.03 41.67 -19.16
C GLN A 82 -11.07 42.25 -20.14
N PRO A 83 -12.16 42.86 -19.66
CA PRO A 83 -12.92 43.80 -20.46
C PRO A 83 -12.14 45.12 -20.58
N GLU A 84 -12.34 45.74 -21.73
CA GLU A 84 -11.81 47.04 -22.19
C GLU A 84 -12.08 48.23 -21.25
#